data_AF-A0A944ZTP7-F1
#
_entry.id   AF-A0A944ZTP7-F1
#
_cell.length_a   1.000
_cell.length_b   1.000
_cell.length_c   1.000
_cell.angle_alpha   90.00
_cell.angle_beta   90.00
_cell.angle_gamma   90.00
#
_symmetry.space_group_name_H-M   'P 1'
#
loop_
_entity.id
_entity.type
_entity.pdbx_description
1 polymer ?
#
loop_
_entity_poly.entity_id
_entity_poly.type
_entity_poly.pdbx_seq_one_letter_code
_entity_poly.pdbx_strand_id
1 'polypeptide(L)'
;MGSGKAYSLHETDSTRAASAAQRFDDILDKVEEAGGEILTDEEVPLYIDLGPEEAEVGLQRVAEFNINKTDFQMTRKIEDAKITGDGVHKQLEPLDPPRIKISLKTKPQLEDDWTIVDLDDMF
;
A
#
# COMPACT_ATOMS: atom_id res chain seq x y z
N MET A 1 -1.56 -45.78 -5.69
CA MET A 1 -1.72 -44.97 -4.47
C MET A 1 -0.46 -44.12 -4.31
N GLY A 2 -0.49 -42.89 -4.79
CA GLY A 2 0.63 -41.95 -4.70
C GLY A 2 0.22 -40.78 -3.82
N SER A 3 0.77 -40.72 -2.61
CA SER A 3 0.48 -39.71 -1.60
C SER A 3 1.10 -38.37 -2.04
N GLY A 4 0.28 -37.49 -2.63
CA GLY A 4 0.65 -36.10 -2.83
C GLY A 4 0.65 -35.37 -1.49
N LYS A 5 1.83 -35.25 -0.87
CA LYS A 5 2.03 -34.34 0.27
C LYS A 5 1.75 -32.91 -0.21
N ALA A 6 0.60 -32.37 0.18
CA ALA A 6 0.34 -30.94 0.12
C ALA A 6 1.36 -30.25 1.02
N TYR A 7 2.35 -29.59 0.43
CA TYR A 7 3.18 -28.64 1.14
C TYR A 7 2.31 -27.41 1.38
N SER A 8 1.72 -27.31 2.58
CA SER A 8 1.19 -26.04 3.06
C SER A 8 2.37 -25.09 3.21
N LEU A 9 2.60 -24.23 2.22
CA LEU A 9 3.46 -23.06 2.40
C LEU A 9 2.81 -22.20 3.48
N HIS A 10 3.36 -22.27 4.70
CA HIS A 10 3.16 -21.21 5.67
C HIS A 10 3.90 -19.99 5.12
N GLU A 11 3.18 -19.08 4.46
CA GLU A 11 3.70 -17.74 4.20
C GLU A 11 4.03 -17.09 5.55
N THR A 12 5.31 -16.81 5.79
CA THR A 12 5.73 -16.02 6.95
C THR A 12 5.31 -14.57 6.75
N ASP A 13 4.99 -13.88 7.84
CA ASP A 13 4.47 -12.51 7.85
C ASP A 13 5.38 -11.52 7.07
N SER A 14 6.71 -11.71 7.13
CA SER A 14 7.70 -10.98 6.33
C SER A 14 7.61 -11.23 4.81
N THR A 15 7.23 -12.45 4.39
CA THR A 15 7.02 -12.80 2.97
C THR A 15 5.73 -12.18 2.44
N ARG A 16 4.70 -12.06 3.30
CA ARG A 16 3.44 -11.38 2.96
C ARG A 16 3.64 -9.87 2.80
N ALA A 17 4.49 -9.25 3.63
CA ALA A 17 4.88 -7.86 3.45
C ALA A 17 5.68 -7.66 2.14
N ALA A 18 6.71 -8.47 1.89
CA ALA A 18 7.47 -8.40 0.65
C ALA A 18 6.59 -8.62 -0.61
N SER A 19 5.63 -9.56 -0.54
CA SER A 19 4.69 -9.80 -1.64
C SER A 19 3.68 -8.66 -1.83
N ALA A 20 3.28 -7.97 -0.75
CA ALA A 20 2.46 -6.77 -0.87
C ALA A 20 3.21 -5.61 -1.54
N ALA A 21 4.47 -5.37 -1.16
CA ALA A 21 5.28 -4.33 -1.81
C ALA A 21 5.45 -4.61 -3.32
N GLN A 22 5.78 -5.85 -3.68
CA GLN A 22 5.93 -6.28 -5.07
C GLN A 22 4.63 -6.12 -5.88
N ARG A 23 3.47 -6.42 -5.27
CA ARG A 23 2.17 -6.26 -5.92
C ARG A 23 1.88 -4.84 -6.38
N PHE A 24 2.39 -3.81 -5.71
CA PHE A 24 2.21 -2.43 -6.14
C PHE A 24 2.90 -2.20 -7.49
N ASP A 25 4.16 -2.60 -7.61
CA ASP A 25 4.93 -2.51 -8.85
C ASP A 25 4.30 -3.38 -9.96
N ASP A 26 3.94 -4.64 -9.65
CA ASP A 26 3.25 -5.53 -10.60
C ASP A 26 1.93 -4.95 -11.14
N ILE A 27 1.20 -4.15 -10.34
CA ILE A 27 -0.01 -3.49 -10.79
C ILE A 27 0.33 -2.36 -11.76
N LEU A 28 1.33 -1.53 -11.47
CA LEU A 28 1.75 -0.46 -12.37
C LEU A 28 2.23 -1.00 -13.72
N ASP A 29 3.06 -2.06 -13.71
CA ASP A 29 3.48 -2.75 -14.93
C ASP A 29 2.27 -3.21 -15.77
N LYS A 30 1.27 -3.85 -15.12
CA LYS A 30 0.04 -4.30 -15.81
C LYS A 30 -0.80 -3.15 -16.35
N VAL A 31 -0.81 -1.99 -15.68
CA VAL A 31 -1.50 -0.80 -16.15
C VAL A 31 -0.88 -0.33 -17.47
N GLU A 32 0.45 -0.25 -17.51
CA GLU A 32 1.18 0.11 -18.74
C GLU A 32 0.97 -0.93 -19.85
N GLU A 33 1.02 -2.23 -19.54
CA GLU A 33 0.75 -3.31 -20.50
C GLU A 33 -0.68 -3.26 -21.06
N ALA A 34 -1.65 -2.83 -20.25
CA ALA A 34 -3.04 -2.63 -20.66
C ALA A 34 -3.27 -1.35 -21.47
N GLY A 35 -2.22 -0.55 -21.72
CA GLY A 35 -2.29 0.73 -22.43
C GLY A 35 -2.79 1.89 -21.56
N GLY A 36 -2.70 1.75 -20.24
CA GLY A 36 -2.89 2.84 -19.30
C GLY A 36 -1.71 3.81 -19.30
N GLU A 37 -1.96 5.03 -18.82
CA GLU A 37 -0.95 6.08 -18.72
C GLU A 37 -0.67 6.38 -17.24
N ILE A 38 0.58 6.22 -16.81
CA ILE A 38 1.02 6.68 -15.49
C ILE A 38 1.20 8.21 -15.53
N LEU A 39 0.39 8.92 -14.76
CA LEU A 39 0.38 10.38 -14.69
C LEU A 39 1.41 10.89 -13.68
N THR A 40 1.48 10.25 -12.51
CA THR A 40 2.42 10.56 -11.43
C THR A 40 2.85 9.29 -10.73
N ASP A 41 4.09 9.27 -10.22
CA ASP A 41 4.63 8.22 -9.36
C ASP A 41 5.68 8.84 -8.43
N GLU A 42 5.30 9.03 -7.17
CA GLU A 42 6.11 9.74 -6.19
C GLU A 42 6.22 8.94 -4.90
N GLU A 43 7.43 8.85 -4.35
CA GLU A 43 7.68 8.27 -3.03
C GLU A 43 8.12 9.37 -2.06
N VAL A 44 7.43 9.45 -0.92
CA VAL A 44 7.64 10.46 0.12
C VAL A 44 7.72 9.81 1.50
N PRO A 45 8.49 10.37 2.44
CA PRO A 45 8.50 9.92 3.83
C PRO A 45 7.11 10.05 4.48
N LEU A 46 6.75 9.04 5.27
CA LEU A 46 5.51 9.02 6.04
C LEU A 46 5.79 9.52 7.47
N TYR A 47 5.14 10.61 7.84
CA TYR A 47 5.25 11.21 9.17
C TYR A 47 3.99 10.98 10.01
N ILE A 48 4.18 10.94 11.33
CA ILE A 48 3.07 10.86 12.29
C ILE A 48 3.34 11.77 13.48
N ASP A 49 2.24 12.35 13.98
CA ASP A 49 2.23 13.32 15.07
C ASP A 49 2.52 12.66 16.43
N LEU A 50 3.66 12.99 17.01
CA LEU A 50 4.05 12.62 18.38
C LEU A 50 3.64 13.69 19.41
N GLY A 51 2.87 14.71 19.03
CA GLY A 51 2.50 15.84 19.88
C GLY A 51 3.33 17.10 19.56
N PRO A 52 4.50 17.32 20.20
CA PRO A 52 5.33 18.49 19.91
C PRO A 52 6.22 18.32 18.67
N GLU A 53 6.35 17.09 18.16
CA GLU A 53 7.25 16.71 17.07
C GLU A 53 6.54 15.77 16.09
N GLU A 54 7.01 15.76 14.85
CA GLU A 54 6.67 14.74 13.85
C GLU A 54 7.81 13.75 13.76
N ALA A 55 7.50 12.46 13.64
CA ALA A 55 8.51 11.45 13.36
C ALA A 55 8.21 10.72 12.06
N GLU A 56 9.26 10.48 11.29
CA GLU A 56 9.23 9.58 10.14
C GLU A 56 9.07 8.14 10.65
N VAL A 57 8.06 7.44 10.13
CA VAL A 57 7.74 6.06 10.52
C VAL A 57 7.74 5.09 9.34
N GLY A 58 8.18 5.55 8.17
CA GLY A 58 8.29 4.73 6.97
C GLY A 58 8.06 5.56 5.71
N LEU A 59 7.49 4.94 4.69
CA LEU A 59 7.40 5.48 3.34
C LEU A 59 5.98 5.41 2.78
N GLN A 60 5.62 6.40 1.98
CA GLN A 60 4.40 6.41 1.19
C GLN A 60 4.75 6.61 -0.28
N ARG A 61 4.31 5.69 -1.14
CA ARG A 61 4.36 5.84 -2.59
C ARG A 61 2.95 6.09 -3.11
N VAL A 62 2.78 7.12 -3.92
CA VAL A 62 1.52 7.50 -4.57
C VAL A 62 1.74 7.46 -6.07
N ALA A 63 0.95 6.64 -6.75
CA ALA A 63 0.94 6.58 -8.19
C ALA A 63 -0.47 6.92 -8.70
N GLU A 64 -0.58 7.88 -9.60
CA GLU A 64 -1.81 8.19 -10.31
C GLU A 64 -1.70 7.74 -11.74
N PHE A 65 -2.74 7.10 -12.26
CA PHE A 65 -2.76 6.57 -13.62
C PHE A 65 -4.15 6.62 -14.22
N ASN A 66 -4.22 6.74 -15.54
CA ASN A 66 -5.46 6.72 -16.30
C ASN A 66 -5.57 5.42 -17.09
N ILE A 67 -6.73 4.77 -17.02
CA ILE A 67 -7.08 3.65 -17.90
C ILE A 67 -8.48 3.90 -18.43
N ASN A 68 -8.66 3.88 -19.75
CA ASN A 68 -9.97 4.01 -20.40
C ASN A 68 -10.76 5.25 -19.92
N LYS A 69 -10.09 6.40 -19.76
CA LYS A 69 -10.70 7.67 -19.28
C LYS A 69 -11.18 7.63 -17.82
N THR A 70 -10.71 6.67 -17.04
CA THR A 70 -10.94 6.61 -15.59
C THR A 70 -9.62 6.84 -14.90
N ASP A 71 -9.59 7.82 -14.01
CA ASP A 71 -8.41 8.11 -13.20
C ASP A 71 -8.39 7.21 -11.98
N PHE A 72 -7.20 6.73 -11.65
CA PHE A 72 -6.93 5.90 -10.49
C PHE A 72 -5.79 6.51 -9.69
N GLN A 73 -5.88 6.40 -8.37
CA GLN A 73 -4.81 6.76 -7.45
C GLN A 73 -4.54 5.54 -6.58
N MET A 74 -3.39 4.92 -6.77
CA MET A 74 -2.91 3.84 -5.92
C MET A 74 -1.91 4.40 -4.91
N THR A 75 -2.11 4.11 -3.64
CA THR A 75 -1.21 4.53 -2.57
C THR A 75 -0.72 3.31 -1.82
N ARG A 76 0.60 3.16 -1.72
CA ARG A 76 1.27 2.21 -0.83
C ARG A 76 1.81 2.97 0.36
N LYS A 77 1.52 2.49 1.56
CA LYS A 77 2.16 2.92 2.80
C LYS A 77 2.91 1.74 3.39
N ILE A 78 4.17 1.97 3.74
CA ILE A 78 5.01 1.05 4.50
C ILE A 78 5.27 1.75 5.83
N GLU A 79 4.80 1.15 6.91
CA GLU A 79 5.00 1.63 8.28
C GLU A 79 5.98 0.68 8.98
N ASP A 80 7.18 1.18 9.27
CA ASP A 80 8.26 0.49 9.97
C ASP A 80 8.22 0.72 11.49
N ALA A 81 7.39 1.64 11.95
CA ALA A 81 7.18 1.92 13.36
C ALA A 81 5.73 2.29 13.66
N LYS A 82 5.32 2.06 14.91
CA LYS A 82 4.03 2.53 15.45
C LYS A 82 4.24 3.40 16.67
N ILE A 83 3.33 4.35 16.90
CA ILE A 83 3.23 5.03 18.20
C ILE A 83 2.62 4.07 19.22
N THR A 84 3.26 3.99 20.39
CA THR A 84 2.65 3.42 21.59
C THR A 84 2.78 4.37 22.78
N GLY A 85 1.98 4.13 23.82
CA GLY A 85 1.86 5.02 24.98
C GLY A 85 0.64 5.94 24.90
N ASP A 86 0.37 6.64 26.01
CA ASP A 86 -0.77 7.54 26.17
C ASP A 86 -0.30 8.93 26.63
N GLY A 87 -0.99 9.98 26.17
CA GLY A 87 -0.69 11.36 26.53
C GLY A 87 0.73 11.81 26.15
N VAL A 88 1.54 12.14 27.16
CA VAL A 88 2.90 12.72 27.00
C VAL A 88 3.99 11.64 26.85
N HIS A 89 3.64 10.36 27.04
CA HIS A 89 4.59 9.24 26.97
C HIS A 89 4.47 8.47 25.65
N LYS A 90 4.32 9.18 24.53
CA LYS A 90 4.34 8.57 23.20
C LYS A 90 5.77 8.16 22.86
N GLN A 91 5.95 6.92 22.42
CA GLN A 91 7.22 6.40 21.92
C GLN A 91 6.99 5.68 20.59
N LEU A 92 8.01 5.66 19.74
CA LEU A 92 8.03 4.85 18.54
C LEU A 92 8.54 3.45 18.89
N GLU A 93 7.75 2.45 18.58
CA GLU A 93 8.18 1.06 18.62
C GLU A 93 8.32 0.55 17.18
N PRO A 94 9.46 -0.08 16.84
CA PRO A 94 9.65 -0.67 15.52
C PRO A 94 8.64 -1.79 15.29
N LEU A 95 8.18 -1.92 14.05
CA LEU A 95 7.33 -3.00 13.56
C LEU A 95 8.20 -4.01 12.82
N ASP A 96 8.19 -5.25 13.30
CA ASP A 96 8.80 -6.40 12.60
C ASP A 96 7.76 -7.53 12.52
N PRO A 97 7.19 -7.82 11.33
CA PRO A 97 7.45 -7.18 10.04
C PRO A 97 6.85 -5.76 9.93
N PRO A 98 7.30 -4.94 8.95
CA PRO A 98 6.67 -3.67 8.65
C PRO A 98 5.22 -3.87 8.21
N ARG A 99 4.37 -2.92 8.54
CA ARG A 99 2.96 -2.93 8.12
C ARG A 99 2.84 -2.28 6.76
N ILE A 100 2.29 -3.01 5.81
CA ILE A 100 2.09 -2.52 4.44
C ILE A 100 0.60 -2.39 4.18
N LYS A 101 0.18 -1.20 3.74
CA LYS A 101 -1.20 -0.91 3.34
C LYS A 101 -1.20 -0.38 1.92
N ILE A 102 -1.97 -1.03 1.05
CA ILE A 102 -2.26 -0.54 -0.29
C ILE A 102 -3.72 -0.09 -0.31
N SER A 103 -3.97 1.09 -0.87
CA SER A 103 -5.31 1.59 -1.12
C SER A 103 -5.41 2.05 -2.56
N LEU A 104 -6.52 1.72 -3.20
CA LEU A 104 -6.87 2.21 -4.52
C LEU A 104 -8.03 3.19 -4.39
N LYS A 105 -7.95 4.30 -5.10
CA LYS A 105 -9.07 5.20 -5.33
C LYS A 105 -9.30 5.31 -6.82
N THR A 106 -10.54 5.53 -7.19
CA THR A 106 -10.95 5.80 -8.57
C THR A 106 -11.70 7.12 -8.63
N LYS A 107 -11.53 7.84 -9.73
CA LYS A 107 -12.28 9.03 -10.07
C LYS A 107 -12.79 8.87 -11.50
N PRO A 108 -14.07 8.52 -11.67
CA PRO A 108 -14.69 8.47 -12.99
C PRO A 108 -14.71 9.85 -13.65
N GLN A 109 -14.65 9.90 -14.98
CA GLN A 109 -14.59 11.16 -15.75
C GLN A 109 -15.73 12.16 -15.45
N LEU A 110 -16.87 11.66 -14.97
CA LEU A 110 -18.06 12.45 -14.68
C LEU A 110 -18.17 12.88 -13.21
N GLU A 111 -17.24 12.44 -12.36
CA GLU A 111 -17.23 12.73 -10.94
C GLU A 111 -16.04 13.60 -10.58
N ASP A 112 -16.24 14.55 -9.67
CA ASP A 112 -15.18 15.42 -9.17
C ASP A 112 -14.42 14.81 -7.97
N ASP A 113 -15.02 13.81 -7.33
CA ASP A 113 -14.54 13.21 -6.08
C ASP A 113 -13.86 11.85 -6.29
N TRP A 114 -12.84 11.58 -5.48
CA TRP A 114 -12.16 10.29 -5.42
C TRP A 114 -12.95 9.31 -4.55
N THR A 115 -13.29 8.15 -5.09
CA THR A 115 -13.95 7.07 -4.36
C THR A 115 -12.94 5.98 -4.02
N ILE A 116 -12.91 5.54 -2.75
CA ILE A 116 -12.08 4.42 -2.32
C ILE A 116 -12.62 3.14 -2.96
N VAL A 117 -11.74 2.42 -3.63
CA VAL A 117 -12.03 1.10 -4.17
C VAL A 117 -11.55 0.08 -3.16
N ASP A 118 -12.47 -0.71 -2.62
CA ASP A 118 -12.10 -1.83 -1.77
C ASP A 118 -11.54 -2.94 -2.66
N LEU A 119 -10.25 -3.22 -2.51
CA LEU A 119 -9.57 -4.23 -3.33
C LEU A 119 -10.08 -5.64 -3.04
N ASP A 120 -10.69 -5.88 -1.87
CA ASP A 120 -11.27 -7.18 -1.50
C ASP A 120 -12.59 -7.44 -2.26
N ASP A 121 -13.30 -6.38 -2.68
CA ASP A 121 -14.54 -6.48 -3.46
C ASP A 121 -14.28 -6.72 -4.97
N MET A 122 -13.02 -6.61 -5.42
CA MET A 122 -12.62 -6.76 -6.81
C MET A 122 -12.24 -8.20 -7.22
N PHE A 123 -12.14 -9.14 -6.27
CA PHE A 123 -11.73 -10.54 -6.49
C PHE A 123 -12.78 -11.54 -6.00
#